data_AF-A0A7C3R6A9-F1
#
_entry.id   AF-A0A7C3R6A9-F1
#
_cell.length_a   1.000
_cell.length_b   1.000
_cell.length_c   1.000
_cell.angle_alpha   90.00
_cell.angle_beta   90.00
_cell.angle_gamma   90.00
#
_symmetry.space_group_name_H-M   'P 1'
#
loop_
_entity.id
_entity.type
_entity.pdbx_description
1 polymer ?
#
loop_
_entity_poly.entity_id
_entity_poly.type
_entity_poly.pdbx_seq_one_letter_code
_entity_poly.pdbx_strand_id
1 'polypeptide(L)'
;MRVIWKLFLATIKTFYRDRMTFFFTLIFPFMFVIIFGFVFGIGSVGGDNKLLVGVLSSDKRLLEVIKNIDNLEIKEFDSIENIRWAIINGGIDAGAIYDGDKIRFILNLTTMQRNPFSRMLGETIADRLTKSNVRIDKIMDLNLNAIDPGRVVTTQLGYMIPGVVAISIFNGALFSMVSIFCDYKKRGILKRFNVTPIRGYQFIVGMILGKFVVTIFSATAVLLFSQLVFKVQFSINWTLYLITASTSILGMMALGILISSIFTEPSVAGNVGSLLMTVMIFFSGVYFPLEFLPKYLRGIGELLPLGYIARSIRISTGVESGTIAFVLNTSLGMIGAFFIFVLIFGSRLFKAE
;
A
#
# COMPACT_ATOMS: atom_id res chain seq x y z
N MET A 1 -13.10 -31.85 -14.19
CA MET A 1 -11.90 -31.03 -14.47
C MET A 1 -11.86 -30.43 -15.88
N ARG A 2 -12.14 -31.17 -16.97
CA ARG A 2 -12.06 -30.63 -18.36
C ARG A 2 -12.86 -29.35 -18.60
N VAL A 3 -14.07 -29.23 -18.02
CA VAL A 3 -14.93 -28.03 -18.17
C VAL A 3 -14.29 -26.79 -17.54
N ILE A 4 -13.84 -26.89 -16.29
CA ILE A 4 -13.17 -25.79 -15.56
C ILE A 4 -11.93 -25.33 -16.32
N TRP A 5 -11.13 -26.27 -16.84
CA TRP A 5 -9.95 -25.95 -17.62
C TRP A 5 -10.27 -25.16 -18.91
N LYS A 6 -11.32 -25.57 -19.64
CA LYS A 6 -11.76 -24.83 -20.84
C LYS A 6 -12.25 -23.42 -20.50
N LEU A 7 -12.99 -23.26 -19.40
CA LEU A 7 -13.46 -21.96 -18.94
C LEU A 7 -12.31 -21.06 -18.47
N PHE A 8 -11.32 -21.65 -17.78
CA PHE A 8 -10.07 -20.98 -17.41
C PHE A 8 -9.37 -20.43 -18.66
N LEU A 9 -9.12 -21.28 -19.68
CA LEU A 9 -8.49 -20.85 -20.92
C LEU A 9 -9.30 -19.79 -21.68
N ALA A 10 -10.63 -19.93 -21.69
CA ALA A 10 -11.51 -18.93 -22.28
C ALA A 10 -11.37 -17.58 -21.57
N THR A 11 -11.30 -17.58 -20.24
CA THR A 11 -11.15 -16.37 -19.42
C THR A 11 -9.82 -15.67 -19.69
N ILE A 12 -8.72 -16.42 -19.81
CA ILE A 12 -7.41 -15.89 -20.20
C ILE A 12 -7.49 -15.25 -21.59
N LYS A 13 -8.10 -15.93 -22.56
CA LYS A 13 -8.26 -15.41 -23.92
C LYS A 13 -9.12 -14.16 -23.99
N THR A 14 -10.19 -14.09 -23.19
CA THR A 14 -11.05 -12.90 -23.09
C THR A 14 -10.30 -11.74 -22.44
N PHE A 15 -9.49 -11.99 -21.41
CA PHE A 15 -8.67 -10.95 -20.79
C PHE A 15 -7.73 -10.26 -21.78
N TYR A 16 -7.02 -11.03 -22.61
CA TYR A 16 -6.14 -10.45 -23.65
C TYR A 16 -6.91 -9.67 -24.73
N ARG A 17 -8.18 -9.98 -24.95
CA ARG A 17 -9.02 -9.31 -25.96
C ARG A 17 -9.71 -8.06 -25.42
N ASP A 18 -10.02 -8.04 -24.13
CA ASP A 18 -10.56 -6.89 -23.43
C ASP A 18 -9.45 -5.89 -23.09
N ARG A 19 -9.23 -4.95 -24.01
CA ARG A 19 -8.17 -3.92 -23.89
C ARG A 19 -8.32 -3.08 -22.61
N MET A 20 -9.54 -2.83 -22.16
CA MET A 20 -9.80 -2.01 -20.97
C MET A 20 -9.39 -2.77 -19.72
N THR A 21 -9.87 -4.00 -19.53
CA THR A 21 -9.49 -4.82 -18.37
C THR A 21 -7.99 -5.15 -18.39
N PHE A 22 -7.41 -5.37 -19.58
CA PHE A 22 -5.97 -5.56 -19.75
C PHE A 22 -5.18 -4.34 -19.26
N PHE A 23 -5.55 -3.14 -19.72
CA PHE A 23 -4.89 -1.90 -19.32
C PHE A 23 -4.93 -1.69 -17.80
N PHE A 24 -6.11 -1.75 -17.18
CA PHE A 24 -6.23 -1.47 -15.75
C PHE A 24 -5.62 -2.55 -14.85
N THR A 25 -5.61 -3.81 -15.29
CA THR A 25 -5.03 -4.91 -14.52
C THR A 25 -3.52 -4.98 -14.68
N LEU A 26 -2.97 -4.77 -15.89
CA LEU A 26 -1.56 -5.02 -16.18
C LEU A 26 -0.75 -3.74 -16.39
N ILE A 27 -1.25 -2.76 -17.14
CA ILE A 27 -0.47 -1.55 -17.50
C ILE A 27 -0.53 -0.50 -16.39
N PHE A 28 -1.73 -0.25 -15.85
CA PHE A 28 -1.97 0.84 -14.91
C PHE A 28 -1.08 0.77 -13.65
N PRO A 29 -0.91 -0.39 -12.99
CA PRO A 29 0.02 -0.50 -11.86
C PRO A 29 1.47 -0.14 -12.19
N PHE A 30 1.96 -0.57 -13.35
CA PHE A 30 3.32 -0.28 -13.79
C PHE A 30 3.48 1.21 -14.09
N MET A 31 2.51 1.82 -14.76
CA MET A 31 2.48 3.27 -14.97
C MET A 31 2.53 4.00 -13.63
N PHE A 32 1.79 3.53 -12.62
CA PHE A 32 1.80 4.11 -11.29
C PHE A 32 3.18 4.01 -10.63
N VAL A 33 3.81 2.83 -10.67
CA VAL A 33 5.20 2.65 -10.18
C VAL A 33 6.19 3.51 -10.95
N ILE A 34 6.03 3.67 -12.26
CA ILE A 34 6.89 4.53 -13.09
C ILE A 34 6.73 5.99 -12.67
N ILE A 35 5.51 6.52 -12.60
CA ILE A 35 5.24 7.91 -12.21
C ILE A 35 5.82 8.18 -10.82
N PHE A 36 5.48 7.34 -9.84
CA PHE A 36 5.99 7.51 -8.48
C PHE A 36 7.49 7.27 -8.38
N GLY A 37 8.04 6.36 -9.18
CA GLY A 37 9.46 6.10 -9.27
C GLY A 37 10.24 7.28 -9.86
N PHE A 38 9.68 8.01 -10.82
CA PHE A 38 10.28 9.25 -11.31
C PHE A 38 10.17 10.38 -10.28
N VAL A 39 8.99 10.55 -9.67
CA VAL A 39 8.75 11.61 -8.68
C VAL A 39 9.60 11.42 -7.40
N PHE A 40 9.70 10.19 -6.89
CA PHE A 40 10.33 9.90 -5.60
C PHE A 40 11.67 9.15 -5.70
N GLY A 41 11.98 8.50 -6.83
CA GLY A 41 13.17 7.68 -7.00
C GLY A 41 14.34 8.38 -7.71
N ILE A 42 14.08 9.37 -8.57
CA ILE A 42 15.13 10.09 -9.32
C ILE A 42 15.41 11.48 -8.72
N GLY A 43 14.44 12.09 -8.02
CA GLY A 43 14.60 13.42 -7.40
C GLY A 43 15.19 13.46 -5.98
N SER A 44 15.30 12.33 -5.28
CA SER A 44 15.67 12.32 -3.84
C SER A 44 17.15 12.20 -3.53
N VAL A 45 18.03 12.16 -4.54
CA VAL A 45 19.49 12.16 -4.32
C VAL A 45 20.13 13.49 -4.79
N GLY A 46 19.34 14.50 -5.14
CA GLY A 46 19.90 15.79 -5.58
C GLY A 46 18.90 16.90 -5.92
N GLY A 47 17.75 16.97 -5.25
CA GLY A 47 16.85 18.12 -5.35
C GLY A 47 17.10 19.12 -4.21
N ASP A 48 17.10 20.41 -4.53
CA ASP A 48 17.33 21.61 -3.68
C ASP A 48 16.45 21.75 -2.41
N ASN A 49 15.86 20.69 -1.87
CA ASN A 49 15.16 20.72 -0.58
C ASN A 49 16.17 20.71 0.56
N LYS A 50 16.75 21.88 0.85
CA LYS A 50 17.58 22.10 2.02
C LYS A 50 16.74 21.90 3.28
N LEU A 51 17.20 21.03 4.17
CA LEU A 51 16.56 20.76 5.46
C LEU A 51 16.85 21.92 6.41
N LEU A 52 15.80 22.56 6.95
CA LEU A 52 15.95 23.66 7.90
C LEU A 52 16.13 23.11 9.32
N VAL A 53 17.35 23.17 9.87
CA VAL A 53 17.67 22.65 11.21
C VAL A 53 17.91 23.80 12.18
N GLY A 54 17.16 23.82 13.28
CA GLY A 54 17.43 24.68 14.42
C GLY A 54 18.55 24.10 15.28
N VAL A 55 19.65 24.83 15.47
CA VAL A 55 20.77 24.35 16.30
C VAL A 55 20.94 25.25 17.53
N LEU A 56 21.06 24.62 18.70
CA LEU A 56 21.49 25.25 19.95
C LEU A 56 22.79 24.59 20.39
N SER A 57 23.91 25.30 20.21
CA SER A 57 25.26 24.84 20.55
C SER A 57 26.08 26.00 21.08
N SER A 58 26.75 25.78 22.22
CA SER A 58 27.73 26.74 22.77
C SER A 58 29.07 26.71 22.03
N ASP A 59 29.31 25.69 21.19
CA ASP A 59 30.55 25.50 20.42
C ASP A 59 30.36 25.93 18.95
N LYS A 60 31.09 26.99 18.56
CA LYS A 60 31.07 27.58 17.22
C LYS A 60 31.69 26.67 16.16
N ARG A 61 32.60 25.77 16.53
CA ARG A 61 33.26 24.85 15.58
C ARG A 61 32.28 23.82 15.03
N LEU A 62 31.37 23.34 15.88
CA LEU A 62 30.35 22.38 15.50
C LEU A 62 29.33 23.00 14.54
N LEU A 63 29.01 24.30 14.73
CA LEU A 63 28.14 25.05 13.81
C LEU A 63 28.77 25.19 12.42
N GLU A 64 30.06 25.45 12.30
CA GLU A 64 30.76 25.52 11.01
C GLU A 64 30.80 24.18 10.28
N VAL A 65 31.01 23.08 11.01
CA VAL A 65 31.00 21.72 10.43
C VAL A 65 29.62 21.36 9.90
N ILE A 66 28.55 21.67 10.65
CA ILE A 66 27.17 21.37 10.23
C ILE A 66 26.74 22.30 9.07
N LYS A 67 27.20 23.56 9.02
CA LYS A 67 26.91 24.50 7.91
C LYS A 67 27.49 24.03 6.58
N ASN A 68 28.54 23.22 6.61
CA ASN A 68 29.18 22.64 5.42
C ASN A 68 28.57 21.32 4.95
N ILE A 69 27.49 20.84 5.60
CA ILE A 69 26.76 19.66 5.12
C ILE A 69 25.84 20.09 3.97
N ASP A 70 26.04 19.49 2.80
CA ASP A 70 25.17 19.71 1.65
C ASP A 70 23.71 19.40 1.99
N ASN A 71 22.79 20.23 1.50
CA ASN A 71 21.34 20.14 1.73
C ASN A 71 20.87 20.44 3.17
N LEU A 72 21.63 21.21 3.95
CA LEU A 72 21.24 21.64 5.30
C LEU A 72 21.28 23.17 5.42
N GLU A 73 20.19 23.76 5.90
CA GLU A 73 20.09 25.19 6.21
C GLU A 73 19.90 25.36 7.72
N ILE A 74 20.80 26.09 8.38
CA ILE A 74 20.83 26.16 9.84
C ILE A 74 20.28 27.49 10.33
N LYS A 75 19.39 27.42 11.32
CA LYS A 75 18.97 28.58 12.13
C LYS A 75 19.46 28.39 13.56
N GLU A 76 20.17 29.38 14.07
CA GLU A 76 20.64 29.38 15.45
C GLU A 76 19.51 29.80 16.40
N PHE A 77 19.42 29.16 17.56
CA PHE A 77 18.44 29.47 18.58
C PHE A 77 19.10 29.52 19.96
N ASP A 78 18.61 30.43 20.81
CA ASP A 78 19.17 30.68 22.14
C ASP A 78 18.54 29.84 23.25
N SER A 79 17.39 29.20 22.98
CA SER A 79 16.67 28.38 23.96
C SER A 79 15.99 27.17 23.32
N ILE A 80 15.93 26.07 24.10
CA ILE A 80 15.22 24.83 23.76
C ILE A 80 13.73 25.10 23.51
N GLU A 81 13.12 26.04 24.23
CA GLU A 81 11.71 26.42 24.04
C GLU A 81 11.50 27.10 22.68
N ASN A 82 12.42 27.94 22.24
CA ASN A 82 12.32 28.62 20.95
C ASN A 82 12.47 27.63 19.79
N ILE A 83 13.34 26.63 19.92
CA ILE A 83 13.43 25.51 18.97
C ILE A 83 12.10 24.75 18.92
N ARG A 84 11.50 24.41 20.08
CA ARG A 84 10.22 23.69 20.12
C ARG A 84 9.09 24.49 19.47
N TRP A 85 8.97 25.78 19.76
CA TRP A 85 7.98 26.66 19.14
C TRP A 85 8.18 26.81 17.63
N ALA A 86 9.44 26.95 17.19
CA ALA A 86 9.75 27.04 15.76
C ALA A 86 9.45 25.74 15.01
N ILE A 87 9.66 24.58 15.65
CA ILE A 87 9.27 23.28 15.11
C ILE A 87 7.73 23.13 15.02
N ILE A 88 7.00 23.56 16.05
CA ILE A 88 5.52 23.46 16.09
C ILE A 88 4.88 24.37 15.04
N ASN A 89 5.41 25.58 14.87
CA ASN A 89 4.92 26.55 13.89
C ASN A 89 5.40 26.28 12.45
N GLY A 90 6.22 25.23 12.24
CA GLY A 90 6.72 24.83 10.92
C GLY A 90 7.81 25.75 10.35
N GLY A 91 8.53 26.49 11.19
CA GLY A 91 9.64 27.37 10.79
C GLY A 91 11.00 26.65 10.66
N ILE A 92 11.12 25.44 11.21
CA ILE A 92 12.26 24.51 11.08
C ILE A 92 11.77 23.05 11.06
N ASP A 93 12.52 22.18 10.39
CA ASP A 93 12.21 20.75 10.20
C ASP A 93 12.65 19.88 11.38
N ALA A 94 13.78 20.23 12.00
CA ALA A 94 14.39 19.49 13.11
C ALA A 94 15.16 20.44 14.03
N GLY A 95 15.27 20.08 15.31
CA GLY A 95 16.13 20.74 16.29
C GLY A 95 17.31 19.86 16.66
N ALA A 96 18.50 20.42 16.84
CA ALA A 96 19.67 19.75 17.39
C ALA A 96 20.25 20.59 18.54
N ILE A 97 20.42 19.97 19.71
CA ILE A 97 20.90 20.61 20.94
C ILE A 97 22.21 19.92 21.31
N TYR A 98 23.29 20.66 21.38
CA TYR A 98 24.59 20.15 21.79
C TYR A 98 24.95 20.66 23.18
N ASP A 99 25.23 19.73 24.09
CA ASP A 99 25.49 19.99 25.52
C ASP A 99 26.98 19.80 25.90
N GLY A 100 27.89 19.84 24.92
CA GLY A 100 29.34 19.62 25.11
C GLY A 100 29.78 18.16 25.11
N ASP A 101 28.91 17.22 25.48
CA ASP A 101 29.19 15.77 25.47
C ASP A 101 28.17 14.98 24.62
N LYS A 102 26.93 15.50 24.48
CA LYS A 102 25.82 14.81 23.81
C LYS A 102 25.11 15.73 22.82
N ILE A 103 24.67 15.15 21.70
CA ILE A 103 23.75 15.80 20.75
C ILE A 103 22.35 15.24 20.98
N ARG A 104 21.41 16.11 21.33
CA ARG A 104 19.98 15.81 21.50
C ARG A 104 19.21 16.34 20.29
N PHE A 105 18.52 15.47 19.57
CA PHE A 105 17.65 15.89 18.47
C PHE A 105 16.22 16.07 18.98
N ILE A 106 15.59 17.18 18.59
CA ILE A 106 14.15 17.43 18.76
C ILE A 106 13.51 17.30 17.39
N LEU A 107 12.67 16.29 17.23
CA LEU A 107 11.99 16.02 15.98
C LEU A 107 10.50 16.05 16.24
N ASN A 108 9.75 16.74 15.40
CA ASN A 108 8.30 16.73 15.44
C ASN A 108 7.77 15.72 14.45
N LEU A 109 6.96 14.79 14.96
CA LEU A 109 6.36 13.73 14.18
C LEU A 109 5.50 14.27 13.04
N THR A 110 4.82 15.41 13.22
CA THR A 110 4.04 16.03 12.15
C THR A 110 4.93 16.63 11.06
N THR A 111 6.15 17.08 11.38
CA THR A 111 7.13 17.57 10.41
C THR A 111 7.87 16.44 9.70
N MET A 112 8.18 15.33 10.40
CA MET A 112 8.61 14.06 9.81
C MET A 112 7.63 13.48 8.81
N GLN A 113 6.35 13.76 9.05
CA GLN A 113 5.23 13.37 8.21
C GLN A 113 5.00 14.35 7.03
N ARG A 114 5.43 15.61 7.16
CA ARG A 114 5.29 16.67 6.15
C ARG A 114 6.49 16.74 5.19
N ASN A 115 7.69 16.39 5.68
CA ASN A 115 8.94 16.34 4.93
C ASN A 115 9.60 14.95 5.09
N PRO A 116 9.34 13.99 4.19
CA PRO A 116 9.80 12.59 4.29
C PRO A 116 11.33 12.42 4.41
N PHE A 117 12.11 13.43 4.01
CA PHE A 117 13.58 13.46 4.12
C PHE A 117 14.05 13.58 5.59
N SER A 118 13.31 14.29 6.43
CA SER A 118 13.63 14.44 7.86
C SER A 118 13.47 13.12 8.63
N ARG A 119 12.55 12.24 8.20
CA ARG A 119 12.41 10.87 8.70
C ARG A 119 13.61 10.01 8.31
N MET A 120 14.03 10.07 7.04
CA MET A 120 15.21 9.35 6.55
C MET A 120 16.50 9.78 7.26
N LEU A 121 16.67 11.07 7.55
CA LEU A 121 17.81 11.58 8.32
C LEU A 121 17.77 11.14 9.78
N GLY A 122 16.62 11.22 10.45
CA GLY A 122 16.46 10.73 11.82
C GLY A 122 16.82 9.25 11.94
N GLU A 123 16.38 8.44 10.98
CA GLU A 123 16.67 7.00 10.90
C GLU A 123 18.16 6.72 10.57
N THR A 124 18.76 7.47 9.64
CA THR A 124 20.19 7.32 9.27
C THR A 124 21.13 7.72 10.40
N ILE A 125 20.80 8.79 11.13
CA ILE A 125 21.55 9.26 12.29
C ILE A 125 21.44 8.23 13.43
N ALA A 126 20.25 7.72 13.71
CA ALA A 126 20.03 6.68 14.71
C ALA A 126 20.82 5.38 14.40
N ASP A 127 20.86 4.96 13.13
CA ASP A 127 21.58 3.75 12.70
C ASP A 127 23.11 3.92 12.80
N ARG A 128 23.65 5.09 12.43
CA ARG A 128 25.09 5.38 12.59
C ARG A 128 25.50 5.51 14.06
N LEU A 129 24.64 6.05 14.91
CA LEU A 129 24.89 6.16 16.34
C LEU A 129 24.90 4.79 17.03
N THR A 130 23.98 3.90 16.64
CA THR A 130 23.91 2.51 17.14
C THR A 130 25.17 1.71 16.78
N LYS A 131 25.70 1.89 15.57
CA LYS A 131 26.94 1.25 15.10
C LYS A 131 28.22 1.81 15.72
N SER A 132 28.17 3.02 16.30
CA SER A 132 29.33 3.71 16.88
C SER A 132 29.63 3.36 18.34
N ASN A 133 28.88 2.42 18.94
CA ASN A 133 29.08 1.96 20.33
C ASN A 133 29.01 3.08 21.40
N VAL A 134 28.30 4.17 21.11
CA VAL A 134 28.01 5.23 22.07
C VAL A 134 26.88 4.75 22.98
N ARG A 135 27.18 4.50 24.26
CA ARG A 135 26.19 4.23 25.32
C ARG A 135 25.30 5.46 25.51
N ILE A 136 24.12 5.44 24.91
CA ILE A 136 23.07 6.40 25.22
C ILE A 136 22.20 5.79 26.31
N ASP A 137 22.52 6.09 27.57
CA ASP A 137 21.60 5.82 28.68
C ASP A 137 20.31 6.62 28.46
N LYS A 138 19.27 5.90 28.03
CA LYS A 138 17.85 6.11 28.34
C LYS A 138 17.40 7.58 28.47
N ILE A 139 17.32 8.31 27.34
CA ILE A 139 16.57 9.59 27.24
C ILE A 139 15.50 9.46 26.17
N MET A 140 14.64 8.45 26.32
CA MET A 140 13.38 8.34 25.61
C MET A 140 12.35 7.81 26.60
N ASP A 141 11.59 8.72 27.20
CA ASP A 141 10.17 8.46 27.41
C ASP A 141 9.42 9.01 26.18
N LEU A 142 9.90 8.55 25.03
CA LEU A 142 9.16 8.69 23.80
C LEU A 142 8.12 7.57 23.88
N ASN A 143 6.88 7.93 24.24
CA ASN A 143 5.72 7.16 23.80
C ASN A 143 5.55 7.38 22.27
N LEU A 144 6.64 7.15 21.54
CA LEU A 144 6.62 6.73 20.17
C LEU A 144 6.12 5.30 20.29
N ASN A 145 4.89 5.08 19.84
CA ASN A 145 4.65 3.85 19.11
C ASN A 145 5.60 3.91 17.91
N ALA A 146 6.86 3.55 18.14
CA ALA A 146 7.85 3.36 17.11
C ALA A 146 7.24 2.32 16.21
N ILE A 147 6.72 2.77 15.07
CA ILE A 147 6.38 1.87 13.97
C ILE A 147 7.75 1.39 13.52
N ASP A 148 8.18 0.30 14.16
CA ASP A 148 9.41 -0.40 13.91
C ASP A 148 9.56 -0.51 12.37
N PRO A 149 10.67 -0.02 11.78
CA PRO A 149 10.81 0.26 10.35
C PRO A 149 10.73 -0.98 9.43
N GLY A 150 10.20 -2.08 9.93
CA GLY A 150 10.22 -3.38 9.28
C GLY A 150 11.61 -3.98 9.34
N ARG A 151 11.77 -5.10 8.66
CA ARG A 151 13.05 -5.82 8.59
C ARG A 151 14.06 -5.12 7.65
N VAL A 152 13.62 -4.14 6.86
CA VAL A 152 14.44 -3.44 5.85
C VAL A 152 14.09 -1.96 5.84
N VAL A 153 15.11 -1.10 5.99
CA VAL A 153 14.99 0.33 5.71
C VAL A 153 14.81 0.52 4.21
N THR A 154 13.65 1.01 3.79
CA THR A 154 13.31 1.16 2.37
C THR A 154 13.08 2.62 2.01
N THR A 155 13.28 2.96 0.74
CA THR A 155 13.02 4.31 0.23
C THR A 155 11.52 4.63 0.28
N GLN A 156 11.14 5.91 0.18
CA GLN A 156 9.73 6.30 0.12
C GLN A 156 8.97 5.55 -0.99
N LEU A 157 9.61 5.37 -2.14
CA LEU A 157 9.09 4.55 -3.23
C LEU A 157 8.85 3.10 -2.77
N GLY A 158 9.80 2.52 -2.03
CA GLY A 158 9.66 1.19 -1.42
C GLY A 158 8.52 1.06 -0.43
N TYR A 159 8.17 2.11 0.31
CA TYR A 159 7.00 2.12 1.18
C TYR A 159 5.67 2.18 0.40
N MET A 160 5.67 2.88 -0.74
CA MET A 160 4.49 3.05 -1.59
C MET A 160 4.18 1.83 -2.46
N ILE A 161 5.20 1.11 -2.94
CA ILE A 161 5.04 -0.04 -3.84
C ILE A 161 4.08 -1.12 -3.28
N PRO A 162 4.20 -1.58 -2.02
CA PRO A 162 3.21 -2.49 -1.43
C PRO A 162 1.77 -1.97 -1.49
N GLY A 163 1.58 -0.66 -1.35
CA GLY A 163 0.28 -0.01 -1.53
C GLY A 163 -0.20 -0.05 -3.00
N VAL A 164 0.70 0.18 -3.95
CA VAL A 164 0.39 0.02 -5.38
C VAL A 164 0.03 -1.43 -5.72
N VAL A 165 0.73 -2.41 -5.15
CA VAL A 165 0.40 -3.84 -5.30
C VAL A 165 -1.00 -4.13 -4.73
N ALA A 166 -1.35 -3.58 -3.57
CA ALA A 166 -2.70 -3.72 -3.01
C ALA A 166 -3.79 -3.12 -3.93
N ILE A 167 -3.54 -1.93 -4.48
CA ILE A 167 -4.44 -1.29 -5.47
C ILE A 167 -4.54 -2.14 -6.73
N SER A 168 -3.44 -2.75 -7.17
CA SER A 168 -3.41 -3.64 -8.34
C SER A 168 -4.27 -4.89 -8.12
N ILE A 169 -4.17 -5.48 -6.92
CA ILE A 169 -5.02 -6.61 -6.50
C ILE A 169 -6.48 -6.17 -6.51
N PHE A 170 -6.80 -5.05 -5.88
CA PHE A 170 -8.16 -4.50 -5.86
C PHE A 170 -8.70 -4.34 -7.28
N ASN A 171 -7.96 -3.65 -8.15
CA ASN A 171 -8.39 -3.35 -9.51
C ASN A 171 -8.60 -4.64 -10.32
N GLY A 172 -7.57 -5.49 -10.35
CA GLY A 172 -7.59 -6.72 -11.14
C GLY A 172 -8.62 -7.73 -10.64
N ALA A 173 -8.92 -7.77 -9.34
CA ALA A 173 -9.89 -8.69 -8.77
C ALA A 173 -11.34 -8.19 -8.91
N LEU A 174 -11.64 -6.98 -8.43
CA LEU A 174 -13.01 -6.46 -8.37
C LEU A 174 -13.55 -6.20 -9.77
N PHE A 175 -12.84 -5.41 -10.59
CA PHE A 175 -13.33 -5.03 -11.91
C PHE A 175 -13.35 -6.20 -12.89
N SER A 176 -12.51 -7.21 -12.69
CA SER A 176 -12.60 -8.45 -13.50
C SER A 176 -13.92 -9.18 -13.28
N MET A 177 -14.43 -9.23 -12.04
CA MET A 177 -15.71 -9.86 -11.75
C MET A 177 -16.88 -9.01 -12.24
N VAL A 178 -16.82 -7.68 -12.04
CA VAL A 178 -17.79 -6.74 -12.59
C VAL A 178 -17.90 -6.86 -14.11
N SER A 179 -16.77 -6.82 -14.82
CA SER A 179 -16.72 -6.93 -16.27
C SER A 179 -17.32 -8.26 -16.75
N ILE A 180 -16.90 -9.40 -16.18
CA ILE A 180 -17.42 -10.71 -16.60
C ILE A 180 -18.92 -10.83 -16.33
N PHE A 181 -19.35 -10.65 -15.08
CA PHE A 181 -20.70 -11.03 -14.67
C PHE A 181 -21.76 -10.04 -15.17
N CYS A 182 -21.49 -8.73 -15.15
CA CYS A 182 -22.43 -7.76 -15.70
C CYS A 182 -22.54 -7.90 -17.22
N ASP A 183 -21.43 -8.08 -17.96
CA ASP A 183 -21.48 -8.28 -19.42
C ASP A 183 -22.23 -9.58 -19.78
N TYR A 184 -21.96 -10.66 -19.04
CA TYR A 184 -22.62 -11.94 -19.30
C TYR A 184 -24.11 -11.91 -18.95
N LYS A 185 -24.50 -11.17 -17.90
CA LYS A 185 -25.91 -10.95 -17.55
C LYS A 185 -26.59 -10.10 -18.63
N LYS A 186 -25.99 -8.98 -19.02
CA LYS A 186 -26.52 -8.07 -20.05
C LYS A 186 -26.70 -8.75 -21.41
N ARG A 187 -25.79 -9.64 -21.80
CA ARG A 187 -25.87 -10.39 -23.07
C ARG A 187 -26.72 -11.66 -23.00
N GLY A 188 -27.31 -11.97 -21.85
CA GLY A 188 -28.07 -13.22 -21.64
C GLY A 188 -27.19 -14.48 -21.75
N ILE A 189 -25.88 -14.37 -21.62
CA ILE A 189 -24.95 -15.50 -21.70
C ILE A 189 -25.14 -16.42 -20.49
N LEU A 190 -25.41 -15.87 -19.30
CA LEU A 190 -25.70 -16.68 -18.11
C LEU A 190 -26.93 -17.59 -18.31
N LYS A 191 -27.97 -17.10 -19.00
CA LYS A 191 -29.17 -17.89 -19.34
C LYS A 191 -28.84 -19.06 -20.27
N ARG A 192 -27.95 -18.83 -21.24
CA ARG A 192 -27.46 -19.89 -22.15
C ARG A 192 -26.64 -20.95 -21.42
N PHE A 193 -25.89 -20.58 -20.37
CA PHE A 193 -25.17 -21.56 -19.57
C PHE A 193 -26.11 -22.44 -18.74
N ASN A 194 -27.26 -21.93 -18.27
CA ASN A 194 -28.23 -22.71 -17.50
C ASN A 194 -28.86 -23.87 -18.28
N VAL A 195 -28.90 -23.81 -19.61
CA VAL A 195 -29.41 -24.90 -20.47
C VAL A 195 -28.32 -25.89 -20.92
N THR A 196 -27.07 -25.68 -20.50
CA THR A 196 -25.96 -26.62 -20.76
C THR A 196 -25.76 -27.57 -19.58
N PRO A 197 -25.12 -28.75 -19.77
CA PRO A 197 -24.78 -29.65 -18.65
C PRO A 197 -23.68 -29.09 -17.71
N ILE A 198 -23.27 -27.83 -17.87
CA ILE A 198 -22.26 -27.16 -17.05
C ILE A 198 -22.90 -26.74 -15.72
N ARG A 199 -22.38 -27.26 -14.61
CA ARG A 199 -22.85 -26.87 -13.28
C ARG A 199 -22.40 -25.45 -12.93
N GLY A 200 -23.24 -24.65 -12.27
CA GLY A 200 -22.93 -23.26 -11.92
C GLY A 200 -21.59 -23.07 -11.18
N TYR A 201 -21.24 -23.97 -10.25
CA TYR A 201 -19.94 -23.89 -9.57
C TYR A 201 -18.75 -24.10 -10.50
N GLN A 202 -18.88 -24.94 -11.54
CA GLN A 202 -17.81 -25.17 -12.52
C GLN A 202 -17.57 -23.90 -13.34
N PHE A 203 -18.65 -23.18 -13.66
CA PHE A 203 -18.59 -21.87 -14.29
C PHE A 203 -17.87 -20.85 -13.40
N ILE A 204 -18.36 -20.64 -12.17
CA ILE A 204 -17.80 -19.65 -11.24
C ILE A 204 -16.31 -19.93 -10.98
N VAL A 205 -15.96 -21.17 -10.64
CA VAL A 205 -14.57 -21.56 -10.35
C VAL A 205 -13.67 -21.36 -11.57
N GLY A 206 -14.13 -21.68 -12.78
CA GLY A 206 -13.36 -21.47 -14.00
C GLY A 206 -13.04 -19.99 -14.27
N MET A 207 -14.03 -19.12 -14.07
CA MET A 207 -13.87 -17.67 -14.23
C MET A 207 -12.93 -17.08 -13.16
N ILE A 208 -13.13 -17.47 -11.90
CA ILE A 208 -12.30 -17.03 -10.77
C ILE A 208 -10.85 -17.45 -10.98
N LEU A 209 -10.58 -18.72 -11.30
CA LEU A 209 -9.22 -19.21 -11.55
C LEU A 209 -8.54 -18.43 -12.68
N GLY A 210 -9.25 -18.16 -13.78
CA GLY A 210 -8.69 -17.44 -14.93
C GLY A 210 -8.23 -16.03 -14.56
N LYS A 211 -9.08 -15.29 -13.84
CA LYS A 211 -8.74 -13.95 -13.38
C LYS A 211 -7.73 -13.95 -12.23
N PHE A 212 -7.77 -14.97 -11.38
CA PHE A 212 -6.87 -15.09 -10.25
C PHE A 212 -5.42 -15.17 -10.71
N VAL A 213 -5.14 -16.03 -11.70
CA VAL A 213 -3.78 -16.20 -12.27
C VAL A 213 -3.26 -14.90 -12.90
N VAL A 214 -4.12 -14.16 -13.59
CA VAL A 214 -3.75 -12.87 -14.20
C VAL A 214 -3.44 -11.82 -13.13
N THR A 215 -4.29 -11.71 -12.11
CA THR A 215 -4.14 -10.69 -11.06
C THR A 215 -2.94 -11.00 -10.16
N ILE A 216 -2.71 -12.26 -9.78
CA ILE A 216 -1.53 -12.63 -8.98
C ILE A 216 -0.24 -12.42 -9.76
N PHE A 217 -0.25 -12.73 -11.06
CA PHE A 217 0.87 -12.45 -11.95
C PHE A 217 1.15 -10.95 -12.01
N SER A 218 0.14 -10.12 -12.27
CA SER A 218 0.29 -8.66 -12.34
C SER A 218 0.84 -8.08 -11.03
N ALA A 219 0.21 -8.41 -9.89
CA ALA A 219 0.62 -7.94 -8.57
C ALA A 219 2.10 -8.27 -8.27
N THR A 220 2.51 -9.51 -8.60
CA THR A 220 3.89 -9.96 -8.39
C THR A 220 4.85 -9.31 -9.38
N ALA A 221 4.41 -9.13 -10.63
CA ALA A 221 5.22 -8.50 -11.66
C ALA A 221 5.49 -7.02 -11.33
N VAL A 222 4.52 -6.29 -10.76
CA VAL A 222 4.70 -4.92 -10.27
C VAL A 222 5.77 -4.85 -9.18
N LEU A 223 5.71 -5.77 -8.23
CA LEU A 223 6.67 -5.86 -7.14
C LEU A 223 8.09 -6.14 -7.68
N LEU A 224 8.24 -7.16 -8.52
CA LEU A 224 9.53 -7.51 -9.13
C LEU A 224 10.07 -6.41 -10.05
N PHE A 225 9.21 -5.79 -10.85
CA PHE A 225 9.56 -4.67 -11.72
C PHE A 225 10.16 -3.52 -10.93
N SER A 226 9.59 -3.21 -9.76
CA SER A 226 10.11 -2.15 -8.91
C SER A 226 11.51 -2.46 -8.34
N GLN A 227 11.82 -3.72 -8.07
CA GLN A 227 13.17 -4.14 -7.67
C GLN A 227 14.16 -4.04 -8.83
N LEU A 228 13.75 -4.42 -10.04
CA LEU A 228 14.62 -4.43 -11.21
C LEU A 228 14.93 -3.04 -11.74
N VAL A 229 13.91 -2.17 -11.84
CA VAL A 229 14.03 -0.84 -12.45
C VAL A 229 14.49 0.21 -11.45
N PHE A 230 13.90 0.22 -10.25
CA PHE A 230 14.16 1.24 -9.23
C PHE A 230 15.10 0.77 -8.11
N LYS A 231 15.64 -0.47 -8.20
CA LYS A 231 16.59 -1.06 -7.24
C LYS A 231 16.11 -1.00 -5.79
N VAL A 232 14.80 -1.09 -5.59
CA VAL A 232 14.18 -1.05 -4.27
C VAL A 232 14.53 -2.34 -3.50
N GLN A 233 14.98 -2.17 -2.26
CA GLN A 233 15.32 -3.28 -1.38
C GLN A 233 14.09 -3.77 -0.63
N PHE A 234 13.78 -5.06 -0.79
CA PHE A 234 12.73 -5.77 -0.05
C PHE A 234 13.29 -7.07 0.53
N SER A 235 12.83 -7.44 1.73
CA SER A 235 13.06 -8.76 2.33
C SER A 235 11.75 -9.54 2.25
N ILE A 236 11.49 -10.10 1.08
CA ILE A 236 10.20 -10.72 0.75
C ILE A 236 10.11 -12.09 1.40
N ASN A 237 9.19 -12.24 2.34
CA ASN A 237 8.66 -13.54 2.73
C ASN A 237 7.64 -13.98 1.69
N TRP A 238 8.08 -14.77 0.71
CA TRP A 238 7.25 -15.25 -0.39
C TRP A 238 6.01 -16.03 0.07
N THR A 239 6.11 -16.79 1.16
CA THR A 239 4.97 -17.53 1.71
C THR A 239 3.89 -16.59 2.20
N LEU A 240 4.25 -15.60 3.03
CA LEU A 240 3.29 -14.61 3.53
C LEU A 240 2.72 -13.74 2.40
N TYR A 241 3.57 -13.35 1.46
CA TYR A 241 3.15 -12.59 0.29
C TYR A 241 2.12 -13.37 -0.53
N LEU A 242 2.39 -14.65 -0.86
CA LEU A 242 1.48 -15.46 -1.67
C LEU A 242 0.17 -15.74 -0.94
N ILE A 243 0.19 -16.01 0.36
CA ILE A 243 -1.03 -16.19 1.17
C ILE A 243 -1.86 -14.91 1.17
N THR A 244 -1.22 -13.78 1.46
CA THR A 244 -1.87 -12.46 1.49
C THR A 244 -2.47 -12.13 0.13
N ALA A 245 -1.67 -12.19 -0.92
CA ALA A 245 -2.10 -11.81 -2.26
C ALA A 245 -3.22 -12.72 -2.75
N SER A 246 -3.11 -14.05 -2.55
CA SER A 246 -4.13 -15.00 -2.98
C SER A 246 -5.47 -14.75 -2.28
N THR A 247 -5.46 -14.65 -0.95
CA THR A 247 -6.69 -14.44 -0.18
C THR A 247 -7.29 -13.05 -0.43
N SER A 248 -6.46 -12.03 -0.58
CA SER A 248 -6.89 -10.67 -0.93
C SER A 248 -7.53 -10.61 -2.32
N ILE A 249 -6.97 -11.30 -3.31
CA ILE A 249 -7.58 -11.40 -4.65
C ILE A 249 -8.97 -12.04 -4.54
N LEU A 250 -9.10 -13.14 -3.81
CA LEU A 250 -10.41 -13.78 -3.59
C LEU A 250 -11.39 -12.85 -2.88
N GLY A 251 -10.97 -12.19 -1.79
CA GLY A 251 -11.82 -11.22 -1.08
C GLY A 251 -12.30 -10.07 -1.95
N MET A 252 -11.43 -9.51 -2.79
CA MET A 252 -11.80 -8.42 -3.71
C MET A 252 -12.65 -8.90 -4.89
N MET A 253 -12.46 -10.14 -5.36
CA MET A 253 -13.37 -10.78 -6.33
C MET A 253 -14.77 -10.94 -5.74
N ALA A 254 -14.86 -11.27 -4.45
CA ALA A 254 -16.12 -11.40 -3.72
C ALA A 254 -16.92 -10.09 -3.73
N LEU A 255 -16.24 -8.95 -3.52
CA LEU A 255 -16.86 -7.63 -3.64
C LEU A 255 -17.32 -7.35 -5.08
N GLY A 256 -16.54 -7.72 -6.09
CA GLY A 256 -16.96 -7.59 -7.48
C GLY A 256 -18.19 -8.45 -7.82
N ILE A 257 -18.26 -9.67 -7.29
CA ILE A 257 -19.42 -10.57 -7.40
C ILE A 257 -20.65 -9.95 -6.70
N LEU A 258 -20.48 -9.38 -5.51
CA LEU A 258 -21.53 -8.66 -4.79
C LEU A 258 -22.09 -7.52 -5.63
N ILE A 259 -21.23 -6.64 -6.15
CA ILE A 259 -21.64 -5.52 -7.02
C ILE A 259 -22.39 -6.06 -8.25
N SER A 260 -21.86 -7.10 -8.90
CA SER A 260 -22.47 -7.70 -10.09
C SER A 260 -23.82 -8.38 -9.82
N SER A 261 -24.05 -8.81 -8.59
CA SER A 261 -25.33 -9.41 -8.19
C SER A 261 -26.43 -8.35 -8.03
N ILE A 262 -26.05 -7.12 -7.66
CA ILE A 262 -26.96 -5.99 -7.45
C ILE A 262 -27.21 -5.24 -8.77
N PHE A 263 -26.15 -5.01 -9.55
CA PHE A 263 -26.20 -4.19 -10.75
C PHE A 263 -26.07 -5.03 -12.02
N THR A 264 -26.99 -4.84 -12.96
CA THR A 264 -26.96 -5.53 -14.27
C THR A 264 -26.13 -4.78 -15.31
N GLU A 265 -26.15 -3.45 -15.28
CA GLU A 265 -25.49 -2.61 -16.28
C GLU A 265 -23.98 -2.46 -15.96
N PRO A 266 -23.06 -2.89 -16.84
CA PRO A 266 -21.61 -2.84 -16.58
C PRO A 266 -21.10 -1.45 -16.23
N SER A 267 -21.63 -0.40 -16.87
CA SER A 267 -21.23 0.98 -16.59
C SER A 267 -21.61 1.43 -15.18
N VAL A 268 -22.81 1.07 -14.70
CA VAL A 268 -23.26 1.41 -13.34
C VAL A 268 -22.44 0.65 -12.31
N ALA A 269 -22.26 -0.65 -12.51
CA ALA A 269 -21.44 -1.49 -11.64
C ALA A 269 -19.97 -1.01 -11.59
N GLY A 270 -19.42 -0.63 -12.75
CA GLY A 270 -18.08 -0.04 -12.86
C GLY A 270 -17.96 1.26 -12.06
N ASN A 271 -18.90 2.19 -12.21
CA ASN A 271 -18.89 3.44 -11.46
C ASN A 271 -18.97 3.23 -9.94
N VAL A 272 -19.81 2.30 -9.48
CA VAL A 272 -19.87 1.92 -8.05
C VAL A 272 -18.53 1.34 -7.58
N GLY A 273 -17.91 0.48 -8.39
CA GLY A 273 -16.57 -0.06 -8.12
C GLY A 273 -15.52 1.06 -8.02
N SER A 274 -15.56 2.06 -8.89
CA SER A 274 -14.63 3.19 -8.88
C SER A 274 -14.84 4.13 -7.69
N LEU A 275 -16.09 4.37 -7.28
CA LEU A 275 -16.38 5.13 -6.06
C LEU A 275 -15.87 4.38 -4.83
N LEU A 276 -16.11 3.08 -4.76
CA LEU A 276 -15.59 2.23 -3.68
C LEU A 276 -14.05 2.24 -3.65
N MET A 277 -13.41 2.15 -4.81
CA MET A 277 -11.96 2.24 -4.96
C MET A 277 -11.44 3.57 -4.41
N THR A 278 -12.07 4.68 -4.80
CA THR A 278 -11.67 6.02 -4.36
C THR A 278 -11.76 6.13 -2.85
N VAL A 279 -12.88 5.70 -2.25
CA VAL A 279 -13.03 5.69 -0.79
C VAL A 279 -11.97 4.81 -0.14
N MET A 280 -11.74 3.59 -0.63
CA MET A 280 -10.73 2.72 -0.06
C MET A 280 -9.33 3.32 -0.14
N ILE A 281 -8.94 3.85 -1.29
CA ILE A 281 -7.60 4.38 -1.51
C ILE A 281 -7.27 5.54 -0.55
N PHE A 282 -8.20 6.48 -0.39
CA PHE A 282 -7.96 7.67 0.43
C PHE A 282 -8.12 7.41 1.92
N PHE A 283 -9.06 6.56 2.32
CA PHE A 283 -9.42 6.40 3.73
C PHE A 283 -8.82 5.15 4.40
N SER A 284 -8.21 4.21 3.67
CA SER A 284 -7.74 2.94 4.26
C SER A 284 -6.27 2.91 4.69
N GLY A 285 -5.54 4.03 4.67
CA GLY A 285 -4.14 4.02 5.11
C GLY A 285 -3.10 3.74 4.00
N VAL A 286 -3.52 3.62 2.74
CA VAL A 286 -2.64 3.23 1.63
C VAL A 286 -1.71 4.37 1.22
N TYR A 287 -2.27 5.54 0.89
CA TYR A 287 -1.48 6.74 0.57
C TYR A 287 -1.22 7.61 1.79
N PHE A 288 -2.23 7.79 2.63
CA PHE A 288 -2.16 8.64 3.81
C PHE A 288 -2.31 7.79 5.06
N PRO A 289 -1.40 7.92 6.04
CA PRO A 289 -1.56 7.33 7.37
C PRO A 289 -2.95 7.61 7.96
N LEU A 290 -3.56 6.60 8.59
CA LEU A 290 -4.89 6.71 9.21
C LEU A 290 -4.93 7.74 10.34
N GLU A 291 -3.77 8.07 10.91
CA GLU A 291 -3.60 9.07 11.96
C GLU A 291 -3.94 10.49 11.49
N PHE A 292 -3.92 10.76 10.18
CA PHE A 292 -4.32 12.06 9.62
C PHE A 292 -5.83 12.21 9.53
N LEU A 293 -6.58 11.11 9.60
CA LEU A 293 -8.02 11.18 9.54
C LEU A 293 -8.58 11.64 10.90
N PRO A 294 -9.57 12.56 10.89
CA PRO A 294 -10.35 12.83 12.08
C PRO A 294 -10.90 11.54 12.70
N LYS A 295 -11.05 11.50 14.04
CA LYS A 295 -11.45 10.28 14.77
C LYS A 295 -12.67 9.57 14.19
N TYR A 296 -13.64 10.33 13.67
CA TYR A 296 -14.86 9.80 13.05
C TYR A 296 -14.61 9.11 11.70
N LEU A 297 -13.64 9.57 10.90
CA LEU A 297 -13.26 8.94 9.64
C LEU A 297 -12.29 7.76 9.84
N ARG A 298 -11.50 7.79 10.92
CA ARG A 298 -10.57 6.71 11.25
C ARG A 298 -11.29 5.38 11.46
N GLY A 299 -12.42 5.37 12.16
CA GLY A 299 -13.21 4.15 12.37
C GLY A 299 -13.72 3.53 11.06
N ILE A 300 -14.06 4.36 10.07
CA ILE A 300 -14.44 3.88 8.73
C ILE A 300 -13.21 3.32 8.01
N GLY A 301 -12.09 4.04 8.05
CA GLY A 301 -10.83 3.61 7.45
C GLY A 301 -10.34 2.25 7.94
N GLU A 302 -10.51 2.00 9.24
CA GLU A 302 -10.17 0.73 9.90
C GLU A 302 -11.11 -0.43 9.52
N LEU A 303 -12.23 -0.20 8.85
CA LEU A 303 -13.08 -1.27 8.32
C LEU A 303 -12.76 -1.61 6.86
N LEU A 304 -11.99 -0.77 6.17
CA LEU A 304 -11.75 -0.92 4.74
C LEU A 304 -10.68 -2.00 4.47
N PRO A 305 -11.00 -3.05 3.70
CA PRO A 305 -10.11 -4.19 3.49
C PRO A 305 -8.80 -3.79 2.82
N LEU A 306 -8.79 -2.77 1.96
CA LEU A 306 -7.62 -2.35 1.20
C LEU A 306 -6.43 -1.97 2.11
N GLY A 307 -6.70 -1.37 3.27
CA GLY A 307 -5.68 -1.01 4.25
C GLY A 307 -4.97 -2.23 4.84
N TYR A 308 -5.75 -3.25 5.21
CA TYR A 308 -5.24 -4.52 5.70
C TYR A 308 -4.43 -5.27 4.64
N ILE A 309 -4.87 -5.22 3.38
CA ILE A 309 -4.15 -5.81 2.24
C ILE A 309 -2.79 -5.12 2.10
N ALA A 310 -2.76 -3.79 2.01
CA ALA A 310 -1.54 -3.02 1.85
C ALA A 310 -0.56 -3.26 3.02
N ARG A 311 -1.05 -3.22 4.26
CA ARG A 311 -0.26 -3.50 5.45
C ARG A 311 0.29 -4.92 5.46
N SER A 312 -0.51 -5.92 5.11
CA SER A 312 -0.07 -7.32 5.03
C SER A 312 0.99 -7.54 3.95
N ILE A 313 0.89 -6.84 2.82
CA ILE A 313 1.93 -6.85 1.78
C ILE A 313 3.19 -6.16 2.31
N ARG A 314 3.09 -5.00 2.99
CA ARG A 314 4.25 -4.32 3.61
C ARG A 314 4.99 -5.24 4.58
N ILE A 315 4.28 -5.92 5.47
CA ILE A 315 4.84 -6.93 6.40
C ILE A 315 5.50 -8.07 5.62
N SER A 316 4.84 -8.56 4.57
CA SER A 316 5.38 -9.65 3.74
C SER A 316 6.63 -9.23 2.96
N THR A 317 6.78 -7.96 2.59
CA THR A 317 7.96 -7.40 1.93
C THR A 317 9.05 -6.94 2.89
N GLY A 318 8.80 -7.00 4.20
CA GLY A 318 9.72 -6.54 5.24
C GLY A 318 9.80 -5.00 5.39
N VAL A 319 8.90 -4.27 4.73
CA VAL A 319 8.82 -2.80 4.71
C VAL A 319 8.18 -2.23 5.98
N GLU A 320 7.32 -3.01 6.62
CA GLU A 320 6.66 -2.64 7.87
C GLU A 320 6.81 -3.78 8.86
N SER A 321 7.03 -3.44 10.12
CA SER A 321 7.02 -4.43 11.19
C SER A 321 5.60 -4.93 11.43
N GLY A 322 5.47 -6.22 11.72
CA GLY A 322 4.18 -6.79 12.03
C GLY A 322 4.26 -8.27 12.33
N THR A 323 3.20 -8.76 12.97
CA THR A 323 3.08 -10.17 13.34
C THR A 323 2.52 -11.00 12.19
N ILE A 324 3.00 -12.24 12.09
CA ILE A 324 2.43 -13.25 11.19
C ILE A 324 0.92 -13.41 11.46
N ALA A 325 0.51 -13.31 12.73
CA ALA A 325 -0.90 -13.36 13.13
C ALA A 325 -1.75 -12.29 12.43
N PHE A 326 -1.25 -11.06 12.27
CA PHE A 326 -1.98 -10.01 11.56
C PHE A 326 -2.23 -10.38 10.10
N VAL A 327 -1.20 -10.90 9.43
CA VAL A 327 -1.28 -11.35 8.03
C VAL A 327 -2.28 -12.51 7.88
N LEU A 328 -2.20 -13.50 8.77
CA LEU A 328 -3.10 -14.65 8.75
C LEU A 328 -4.55 -14.26 9.08
N ASN A 329 -4.77 -13.40 10.08
CA ASN A 329 -6.11 -12.91 10.42
C ASN A 329 -6.73 -12.12 9.27
N THR A 330 -5.95 -11.26 8.62
CA THR A 330 -6.37 -10.55 7.39
C THR A 330 -6.75 -11.56 6.31
N SER A 331 -5.90 -12.56 6.08
CA SER A 331 -6.11 -13.59 5.05
C SER A 331 -7.37 -14.43 5.33
N LEU A 332 -7.62 -14.78 6.60
CA LEU A 332 -8.83 -15.48 7.05
C LEU A 332 -10.08 -14.61 6.88
N GLY A 333 -9.99 -13.31 7.16
CA GLY A 333 -11.07 -12.37 6.91
C GLY A 333 -11.43 -12.29 5.42
N MET A 334 -10.43 -12.18 4.54
CA MET A 334 -10.65 -12.10 3.10
C MET A 334 -11.22 -13.40 2.51
N ILE A 335 -10.69 -14.56 2.93
CA ILE A 335 -11.21 -15.85 2.44
C ILE A 335 -12.61 -16.15 3.00
N GLY A 336 -12.88 -15.75 4.25
CA GLY A 336 -14.20 -15.84 4.86
C GLY A 336 -15.22 -14.98 4.11
N ALA A 337 -14.89 -13.71 3.84
CA ALA A 337 -15.71 -12.82 3.03
C ALA A 337 -15.96 -13.38 1.64
N PHE A 338 -14.94 -13.99 1.02
CA PHE A 338 -15.08 -14.67 -0.27
C PHE A 338 -16.12 -15.79 -0.25
N PHE A 339 -15.99 -16.75 0.66
CA PHE A 339 -16.94 -17.86 0.74
C PHE A 339 -18.35 -17.37 1.08
N ILE A 340 -18.50 -16.45 2.02
CA ILE A 340 -19.80 -15.88 2.42
C ILE A 340 -20.48 -15.21 1.22
N PHE A 341 -19.79 -14.32 0.51
CA PHE A 341 -20.41 -13.60 -0.61
C PHE A 341 -20.65 -14.50 -1.82
N VAL A 342 -19.77 -15.45 -2.12
CA VAL A 342 -20.01 -16.40 -3.21
C VAL A 342 -21.19 -17.32 -2.89
N LEU A 343 -21.37 -17.77 -1.65
CA LEU A 343 -22.52 -18.58 -1.26
C LEU A 343 -23.84 -17.79 -1.35
N ILE A 344 -23.86 -16.57 -0.80
CA ILE A 344 -25.06 -15.74 -0.73
C ILE A 344 -25.44 -15.18 -2.11
N PHE A 345 -24.48 -14.59 -2.82
CA PHE A 345 -24.73 -13.83 -4.05
C PHE A 345 -24.41 -14.61 -5.32
N GLY A 346 -23.53 -15.62 -5.25
CA GLY A 346 -23.23 -16.48 -6.38
C GLY A 346 -24.45 -17.24 -6.88
N SER A 347 -25.37 -17.66 -6.00
CA SER A 347 -26.63 -18.29 -6.43
C SER A 347 -27.61 -17.30 -7.07
N ARG A 348 -27.61 -16.04 -6.63
CA ARG A 348 -28.45 -14.96 -7.19
C ARG A 348 -28.01 -14.56 -8.60
N LEU A 349 -26.72 -14.65 -8.89
CA LEU A 349 -26.16 -14.38 -10.22
C LEU A 349 -26.77 -15.25 -11.33
N PHE A 350 -27.13 -16.50 -11.02
CA PHE A 350 -27.74 -17.42 -11.99
C PHE A 350 -29.28 -17.44 -11.96
N LYS A 351 -29.88 -16.90 -10.89
CA LYS A 351 -31.33 -16.88 -10.66
C LYS A 351 -32.01 -15.58 -11.10
N ALA A 352 -31.25 -14.56 -11.51
CA ALA A 352 -31.82 -13.29 -11.93
C ALA A 352 -32.54 -13.42 -13.30
N GLU A 353 -33.86 -13.58 -13.18
CA GLU A 353 -34.98 -13.51 -14.15
C GLU A 353 -35.14 -14.67 -15.13
#